data_AF-A0AA40E261-F1
#
_entry.id   AF-A0AA40E261-F1
#
_cell.length_a   1.000
_cell.length_b   1.000
_cell.length_c   1.000
_cell.angle_alpha   90.00
_cell.angle_beta   90.00
_cell.angle_gamma   90.00
#
_symmetry.space_group_name_H-M   'P 1'
#
loop_
_entity.id
_entity.type
_entity.pdbx_description
1 polymer ?
#
loop_
_entity_poly.entity_id
_entity_poly.type
_entity_poly.pdbx_seq_one_letter_code
_entity_poly.pdbx_strand_id
1 'polypeptide(L)'
;MPSRHSEQIRAKSGGGKSEGCWRPVWTVKKSYGRLQTDQDARFSSVYVESGHLAETREPQERALEFVSAGLGPDRPVAIRHSLFLTRTVWEMYEIDKATQR
;
A
#
# COMPACT_ATOMS: atom_id res chain seq x y z
N MET A 1 -12.19 -70.81 -30.16
CA MET A 1 -10.78 -70.94 -29.71
C MET A 1 -10.01 -69.80 -30.38
N PRO A 2 -9.30 -68.90 -29.67
CA PRO A 2 -9.05 -68.79 -28.22
C PRO A 2 -9.93 -67.67 -27.58
N SER A 3 -9.91 -67.30 -26.30
CA SER A 3 -9.64 -67.92 -24.99
C SER A 3 -9.73 -66.77 -23.98
N ARG A 4 -10.40 -66.99 -22.84
CA ARG A 4 -10.10 -66.42 -21.49
C ARG A 4 -10.15 -64.88 -21.35
N HIS A 5 -10.75 -64.25 -20.34
CA HIS A 5 -11.07 -64.63 -18.97
C HIS A 5 -12.27 -63.81 -18.49
N SER A 6 -13.13 -64.47 -17.72
CA SER A 6 -14.19 -63.87 -16.91
C SER A 6 -13.62 -63.28 -15.63
N GLU A 7 -14.08 -62.09 -15.23
CA GLU A 7 -14.22 -61.61 -13.83
C GLU A 7 -15.00 -60.29 -13.88
N GLN A 8 -16.33 -60.35 -13.87
CA GLN A 8 -17.21 -60.32 -12.70
C GLN A 8 -17.29 -58.92 -12.04
N ILE A 9 -18.47 -58.35 -12.24
CA ILE A 9 -18.99 -57.06 -11.80
C ILE A 9 -19.34 -57.12 -10.31
N ARG A 10 -19.13 -56.03 -9.52
CA ARG A 10 -20.20 -55.22 -8.88
C ARG A 10 -19.76 -54.39 -7.66
N ALA A 11 -20.07 -53.07 -7.77
CA ALA A 11 -20.51 -52.13 -6.72
C ALA A 11 -19.50 -51.70 -5.64
N LYS A 12 -19.55 -50.49 -5.07
CA LYS A 12 -20.36 -49.27 -5.25
C LYS A 12 -19.69 -48.21 -4.37
N SER A 13 -19.93 -46.94 -4.72
CA SER A 13 -20.19 -45.86 -3.77
C SER A 13 -19.03 -45.35 -2.89
N GLY A 14 -18.47 -44.22 -3.33
CA GLY A 14 -17.73 -43.29 -2.48
C GLY A 14 -17.77 -41.90 -3.10
N GLY A 15 -18.98 -41.35 -3.24
CA GLY A 15 -19.20 -39.99 -3.72
C GLY A 15 -18.62 -38.97 -2.73
N GLY A 16 -17.82 -38.05 -3.25
CA GLY A 16 -17.21 -36.98 -2.49
C GLY A 16 -16.60 -35.95 -3.41
N LYS A 17 -17.37 -35.46 -4.40
CA LYS A 17 -17.05 -34.23 -5.10
C LYS A 17 -17.19 -33.06 -4.11
N SER A 18 -16.13 -32.76 -3.36
CA SER A 18 -15.93 -31.41 -2.88
C SER A 18 -15.25 -30.63 -4.00
N GLU A 19 -16.07 -30.11 -4.92
CA GLU A 19 -15.70 -29.00 -5.79
C GLU A 19 -15.48 -27.77 -4.89
N GLY A 20 -14.39 -27.79 -4.12
CA GLY A 20 -13.82 -26.61 -3.52
C GLY A 20 -13.27 -25.76 -4.65
N CYS A 21 -14.10 -24.86 -5.16
CA CYS A 21 -13.68 -23.77 -6.02
C CYS A 21 -12.62 -22.98 -5.24
N TRP A 22 -11.35 -23.32 -5.43
CA TRP A 22 -10.22 -22.51 -5.03
C TRP A 22 -10.30 -21.22 -5.85
N ARG A 23 -11.06 -20.24 -5.36
CA ARG A 23 -10.91 -18.87 -5.84
C ARG A 23 -9.54 -18.43 -5.35
N PRO A 24 -8.57 -18.14 -6.24
CA PRO A 24 -7.38 -17.45 -5.80
C PRO A 24 -7.86 -16.13 -5.19
N VAL A 25 -7.69 -15.98 -3.88
CA VAL A 25 -7.76 -14.67 -3.24
C VAL A 25 -6.59 -13.92 -3.83
N TRP A 26 -6.85 -13.18 -4.91
CA TRP A 26 -5.96 -12.13 -5.35
C TRP A 26 -5.93 -11.14 -4.20
N THR A 27 -4.94 -11.26 -3.32
CA THR A 27 -4.66 -10.26 -2.31
C THR A 27 -4.32 -9.01 -3.10
N VAL A 28 -5.32 -8.15 -3.32
CA VAL A 28 -5.11 -6.84 -3.91
C VAL A 28 -4.19 -6.13 -2.92
N LYS A 29 -2.88 -6.13 -3.22
CA LYS A 29 -1.92 -5.34 -2.47
C LYS A 29 -2.47 -3.92 -2.52
N LYS A 30 -2.79 -3.35 -1.36
CA LYS A 30 -3.20 -1.95 -1.25
C LYS A 30 -2.08 -1.13 -1.91
N SER A 31 -2.31 -0.67 -3.13
CA SER A 31 -1.36 0.16 -3.84
C SER A 31 -1.57 1.59 -3.34
N TYR A 32 -0.47 2.25 -2.99
CA TYR A 32 -0.50 3.68 -2.75
C TYR A 32 -0.85 4.37 -4.07
N GLY A 33 -1.96 5.10 -4.09
CA GLY A 33 -2.52 5.67 -5.31
C GLY A 33 -2.89 7.14 -5.14
N ARG A 34 -3.32 7.76 -6.24
CA ARG A 34 -3.63 9.20 -6.30
C ARG A 34 -4.53 9.71 -5.17
N LEU A 35 -5.54 8.93 -4.78
CA LEU A 35 -6.46 9.33 -3.72
C LEU A 35 -5.76 9.41 -2.36
N GLN A 36 -4.90 8.45 -2.03
CA GLN A 36 -4.13 8.47 -0.78
C GLN A 36 -3.10 9.59 -0.79
N THR A 37 -2.48 9.88 -1.94
CA THR A 37 -1.59 11.03 -2.11
C THR A 37 -2.30 12.36 -1.84
N ASP A 38 -3.51 12.54 -2.35
CA ASP A 38 -4.29 13.76 -2.10
C ASP A 38 -4.73 13.88 -0.64
N GLN A 39 -5.09 12.75 0.00
CA GLN A 39 -5.41 12.70 1.42
C GLN A 39 -4.19 13.05 2.29
N ASP A 40 -3.03 12.45 2.03
CA ASP A 40 -1.79 12.74 2.73
C ASP A 40 -1.39 14.22 2.57
N ALA A 41 -1.60 14.81 1.38
CA ALA A 41 -1.38 16.23 1.14
C ALA A 41 -2.28 17.13 2.00
N ARG A 42 -3.56 16.78 2.13
CA ARG A 42 -4.51 17.55 2.94
C ARG A 42 -4.24 17.39 4.44
N PHE A 43 -4.03 16.16 4.90
CA PHE A 43 -3.75 15.89 6.31
C PHE A 43 -2.44 16.54 6.76
N SER A 44 -1.39 16.46 5.94
CA SER A 44 -0.13 17.12 6.27
C SER A 44 -0.28 18.62 6.46
N SER A 45 -1.09 19.33 5.66
CA SER A 45 -1.36 20.76 5.87
C SER A 45 -2.01 21.01 7.24
N VAL A 46 -3.03 20.23 7.60
CA VAL A 46 -3.74 20.37 8.87
C VAL A 46 -2.83 20.06 10.06
N TYR A 47 -2.00 19.03 9.95
CA TYR A 47 -1.09 18.65 11.02
C TYR A 47 0.02 19.67 11.25
N VAL A 48 0.59 20.27 10.19
CA VAL A 48 1.53 21.41 10.35
C VAL A 48 0.85 22.56 11.09
N GLU A 49 -0.35 22.96 10.66
CA GLU A 49 -1.09 24.07 11.28
C GLU A 49 -1.46 23.78 12.75
N SER A 50 -1.63 22.51 13.09
CA SER A 50 -1.97 22.06 14.45
C SER A 50 -0.74 21.77 15.32
N GLY A 51 0.48 21.90 14.79
CA GLY A 51 1.73 21.63 15.52
C GLY A 51 2.11 20.15 15.67
N HIS A 52 1.40 19.24 14.99
CA HIS A 52 1.65 17.80 14.97
C HIS A 52 2.73 17.43 13.94
N LEU A 53 3.93 17.99 14.11
CA LEU A 53 5.00 17.92 13.11
C LEU A 53 5.56 16.50 12.91
N ALA A 54 5.62 15.71 13.99
CA ALA A 54 6.11 14.33 13.92
C ALA A 54 5.16 13.45 13.08
N GLU A 55 3.85 13.62 13.26
CA GLU A 55 2.80 12.90 12.52
C GLU A 55 2.66 13.39 11.07
N THR A 56 3.17 14.60 10.77
CA THR A 56 3.11 15.19 9.43
C THR A 56 4.15 14.61 8.47
N ARG A 57 5.32 14.25 8.98
CA ARG A 57 6.48 13.90 8.18
C ARG A 57 6.23 12.66 7.29
N GLU A 58 5.72 11.58 7.87
CA GLU A 58 5.53 10.31 7.15
C GLU A 58 4.52 10.45 5.97
N PRO A 59 3.33 11.06 6.12
CA PRO A 59 2.45 11.35 4.99
C PRO A 59 3.11 12.17 3.87
N GLN A 60 3.92 13.19 4.23
CA GLN A 60 4.62 14.02 3.25
C GLN A 60 5.67 13.25 2.47
N GLU A 61 6.45 12.38 3.15
CA GLU A 61 7.45 11.52 2.52
C GLU A 61 6.81 10.54 1.53
N ARG A 62 5.72 9.86 1.93
CA ARG A 62 5.00 8.92 1.03
C ARG A 62 4.40 9.61 -0.19
N ALA A 63 3.80 10.79 0.02
CA ALA A 63 3.22 11.57 -1.08
C ALA A 63 4.31 12.03 -2.06
N LEU A 64 5.46 12.49 -1.55
CA LEU A 64 6.60 12.89 -2.37
C LEU A 64 7.17 11.71 -3.15
N GLU A 65 7.36 10.56 -2.52
CA GLU A 65 7.88 9.35 -3.18
C GLU A 65 6.98 8.94 -4.34
N PHE A 66 5.68 8.85 -4.11
CA PHE A 66 4.72 8.47 -5.15
C PHE A 66 4.69 9.46 -6.32
N VAL A 67 4.62 10.75 -6.03
CA VAL A 67 4.55 11.78 -7.07
C VAL A 67 5.86 11.85 -7.85
N SER A 68 7.00 11.74 -7.18
CA SER A 68 8.31 11.76 -7.82
C SER A 68 8.52 10.53 -8.70
N ALA A 69 8.10 9.35 -8.24
CA ALA A 69 8.17 8.11 -9.02
C ALA A 69 7.24 8.15 -10.26
N GLY A 70 6.05 8.74 -10.12
CA GLY A 70 5.06 8.78 -11.20
C GLY A 70 5.27 9.88 -12.25
N LEU A 71 5.73 11.06 -11.84
CA LEU A 71 5.76 12.25 -12.69
C LEU A 71 7.16 12.86 -12.86
N GLY A 72 8.11 12.48 -12.02
CA GLY A 72 9.46 13.04 -11.93
C GLY A 72 9.58 14.16 -10.87
N PRO A 73 10.78 14.38 -10.34
CA PRO A 73 11.02 15.31 -9.22
C PRO A 73 10.85 16.79 -9.61
N ASP A 74 11.08 17.16 -10.86
CA ASP A 74 11.03 18.57 -11.31
C ASP A 74 9.63 19.04 -11.69
N ARG A 75 8.61 18.20 -11.48
CA ARG A 75 7.23 18.59 -11.75
C ARG A 75 6.72 19.50 -10.64
N PRO A 76 5.89 20.51 -10.95
CA PRO A 76 5.38 21.44 -9.94
C PRO A 76 4.74 20.76 -8.73
N VAL A 77 4.09 19.61 -8.94
CA VAL A 77 3.49 18.84 -7.86
C VAL A 77 4.54 18.18 -6.95
N ALA A 78 5.61 17.60 -7.50
CA ALA A 78 6.69 17.00 -6.71
C ALA A 78 7.46 18.08 -5.93
N ILE A 79 7.76 19.22 -6.57
CA ILE A 79 8.39 20.38 -5.94
C ILE A 79 7.54 20.88 -4.77
N ARG A 80 6.22 20.98 -4.92
CA ARG A 80 5.34 21.38 -3.81
C ARG A 80 5.41 20.42 -2.63
N HIS A 81 5.41 19.10 -2.88
CA HIS A 81 5.57 18.11 -1.81
C HIS A 81 6.93 18.20 -1.13
N SER A 82 8.00 18.45 -1.89
CA SER A 82 9.33 18.62 -1.29
C SER A 82 9.40 19.87 -0.41
N LEU A 83 8.81 21.00 -0.85
CA LEU A 83 8.75 22.23 -0.07
C LEU A 83 7.99 22.04 1.25
N PHE A 84 6.87 21.30 1.23
CA PHE A 84 6.14 20.98 2.46
C PHE A 84 6.98 20.13 3.42
N LEU A 85 7.65 19.09 2.91
CA LEU A 85 8.53 18.26 3.72
C LEU A 85 9.72 19.07 4.29
N THR A 86 10.36 19.89 3.48
CA THR A 86 11.48 20.75 3.90
C THR A 86 11.06 21.68 5.03
N ARG A 87 9.88 22.29 4.94
CA ARG A 87 9.34 23.15 5.99
C ARG A 87 9.16 22.38 7.30
N THR A 88 8.51 21.21 7.26
CA THR A 88 8.28 20.38 8.45
C THR A 88 9.60 19.98 9.12
N VAL A 89 10.59 19.53 8.32
CA VAL A 89 11.90 19.13 8.84
C VAL A 89 12.64 20.31 9.46
N TRP A 90 12.55 21.50 8.85
CA TRP A 90 13.13 22.73 9.41
C TRP A 90 12.50 23.10 10.76
N GLU A 91 11.17 23.08 10.85
CA GLU A 91 10.46 23.39 12.09
C GLU A 91 10.81 22.38 13.20
N MET A 92 10.90 21.08 12.89
CA MET A 92 11.37 20.06 13.83
C MET A 92 12.81 20.30 14.30
N TYR A 93 13.71 20.69 13.40
CA TYR A 93 15.10 20.99 13.72
C TYR A 93 15.22 22.19 14.68
N GLU A 94 14.46 23.26 14.44
CA GLU A 94 14.47 24.44 15.31
C GLU A 94 13.94 24.13 16.72
N ILE A 95 12.92 23.26 16.83
CA ILE A 95 12.43 22.78 18.12
C ILE A 95 13.49 21.96 18.83
N ASP A 96 14.12 20.99 18.15
CA ASP A 96 15.17 20.15 18.74
C ASP A 96 16.31 21.01 19.30
N LYS A 97 16.80 21.96 18.48
CA LYS A 97 17.81 22.94 18.87
C LYS A 97 17.41 23.77 20.09
N ALA A 98 16.15 24.17 20.20
CA ALA A 98 15.66 24.93 21.35
C ALA A 98 15.51 24.07 22.63
N THR A 99 15.36 22.76 22.48
CA THR A 99 15.20 21.81 23.60
C THR A 99 16.51 21.21 24.11
N GLN A 100 17.57 21.22 23.31
CA GLN A 100 18.91 20.88 23.76
C GLN A 100 19.43 21.95 24.74
N ARG A 101 19.33 21.66 26.04
CA ARG A 101 19.86 22.47 27.15
C ARG A 101 21.26 22.05 27.52
#